data_AF-A0AA92H3J3-F1
#
_entry.id   AF-A0AA92H3J3-F1
#
_cell.length_a   1.000
_cell.length_b   1.000
_cell.length_c   1.000
_cell.angle_alpha   90.00
_cell.angle_beta   90.00
_cell.angle_gamma   90.00
#
_symmetry.space_group_name_H-M   'P 1'
#
loop_
_entity.id
_entity.type
_entity.pdbx_description
1 polymer ?
#
loop_
_entity_poly.entity_id
_entity_poly.type
_entity_poly.pdbx_seq_one_letter_code
_entity_poly.pdbx_strand_id
1 'polypeptide(L)'
;MNHHEAFKAHLGSLPDCAELLRVCRSYKTADNCYAFELNGRLKAGLPIDKFIDDLPHLQKLICATPTSTLTLFRMTSGFEFSVPLLQALEGHFTYQAFMSTTSDKQVLRRFIPPSAAPLVLEIECPPGTALAPLDFFPGISESEYLLGCGTTFQITSKPRVLSPEEASEYAPGQNEVHLIKLKILKSPRYVDTGSLFQIDA
;
A
#
# COMPACT_ATOMS: atom_id res chain seq x y z
N MET A 1 2.66 20.07 -14.12
CA MET A 1 2.49 19.82 -12.68
C MET A 1 2.62 18.33 -12.46
N ASN A 2 3.61 17.87 -11.69
CA ASN A 2 3.76 16.44 -11.38
C ASN A 2 2.77 16.01 -10.29
N HIS A 3 2.59 14.71 -10.06
CA HIS A 3 1.61 14.19 -9.10
C HIS A 3 1.87 14.62 -7.64
N HIS A 4 3.12 14.91 -7.26
CA HIS A 4 3.44 15.43 -5.92
C HIS A 4 2.97 16.87 -5.74
N GLU A 5 3.16 17.73 -6.74
CA GLU A 5 2.69 19.12 -6.72
C GLU A 5 1.16 19.16 -6.70
N ALA A 6 0.51 18.35 -7.53
CA ALA A 6 -0.94 18.22 -7.56
C ALA A 6 -1.49 17.73 -6.21
N PHE A 7 -0.80 16.79 -5.58
CA PHE A 7 -1.16 16.30 -4.25
C PHE A 7 -1.06 17.39 -3.18
N LYS A 8 0.05 18.13 -3.14
CA LYS A 8 0.25 19.24 -2.19
C LYS A 8 -0.80 20.34 -2.38
N ALA A 9 -1.11 20.69 -3.62
CA ALA A 9 -2.16 21.66 -3.93
C ALA A 9 -3.55 21.20 -3.46
N HIS A 10 -3.88 19.92 -3.66
CA HIS A 10 -5.11 19.33 -3.16
C HIS A 10 -5.21 19.41 -1.64
N LEU A 11 -4.17 18.99 -0.92
CA LEU A 11 -4.13 19.08 0.54
C LEU A 11 -4.33 20.52 1.05
N GLY A 12 -3.73 21.50 0.38
CA GLY A 12 -3.88 22.92 0.72
C GLY A 12 -5.28 23.51 0.46
N SER A 13 -6.13 22.83 -0.29
CA SER A 13 -7.49 23.28 -0.62
C SER A 13 -8.58 22.73 0.31
N LEU A 14 -8.24 21.79 1.20
CA LEU A 14 -9.22 21.12 2.06
C LEU A 14 -9.58 21.99 3.29
N PRO A 15 -10.88 22.16 3.62
CA PRO A 15 -11.34 23.03 4.71
C PRO A 15 -10.91 22.55 6.11
N ASP A 16 -10.68 21.25 6.30
CA ASP A 16 -10.31 20.62 7.57
C ASP A 16 -8.89 20.05 7.55
N CYS A 17 -7.94 20.86 7.11
CA CYS A 17 -6.55 20.44 6.90
C CYS A 17 -5.89 19.91 8.20
N ALA A 18 -6.21 20.49 9.37
CA ALA A 18 -5.62 20.06 10.64
C ALA A 18 -5.96 18.61 11.02
N GLU A 19 -7.22 18.21 10.88
CA GLU A 19 -7.69 16.87 11.24
C GLU A 19 -7.20 15.82 10.26
N LEU A 20 -7.22 16.16 8.96
CA LEU A 20 -6.60 15.36 7.91
C LEU A 20 -5.12 15.09 8.22
N LEU A 21 -4.36 16.14 8.54
CA LEU A 21 -2.93 16.02 8.85
C LEU A 21 -2.69 15.21 10.13
N ARG A 22 -3.56 15.32 11.15
CA ARG A 22 -3.50 14.48 12.36
C ARG A 22 -3.64 13.00 12.00
N VAL A 23 -4.69 12.62 11.28
CA VAL A 23 -4.96 11.23 10.90
C VAL A 23 -3.85 10.67 10.00
N CYS A 24 -3.38 11.45 9.03
CA CYS A 24 -2.24 11.10 8.19
C CYS A 24 -1.00 10.80 9.02
N ARG A 25 -0.71 11.66 10.01
CA ARG A 25 0.46 11.51 10.87
C ARG A 25 0.35 10.23 11.68
N SER A 26 -0.77 10.01 12.37
CA SER A 26 -1.01 8.79 13.15
C SER A 26 -0.87 7.52 12.31
N TYR A 27 -1.35 7.54 11.06
CA TYR A 27 -1.16 6.44 10.14
C TYR A 27 0.32 6.26 9.73
N LYS A 28 1.02 7.35 9.37
CA LYS A 28 2.41 7.32 8.89
C LYS A 28 3.42 6.92 9.95
N THR A 29 3.28 7.42 11.18
CA THR A 29 4.23 7.18 12.28
C THR A 29 3.91 5.91 13.05
N ALA A 30 2.80 5.25 12.72
CA ALA A 30 2.27 4.10 13.44
C ALA A 30 2.09 4.39 14.95
N ASP A 31 1.74 5.62 15.31
CA ASP A 31 1.41 5.99 16.70
C ASP A 31 0.35 5.02 17.23
N ASN A 32 0.61 4.43 18.41
CA ASN A 32 -0.28 3.42 19.02
C ASN A 32 -0.63 2.24 18.10
N CYS A 33 0.27 1.85 17.19
CA CYS A 33 0.07 0.78 16.22
C CYS A 33 -1.11 1.02 15.26
N TYR A 34 -1.51 2.28 15.03
CA TYR A 34 -2.72 2.64 14.28
C TYR A 34 -2.81 1.96 12.90
N ALA A 35 -1.79 2.13 12.05
CA ALA A 35 -1.79 1.56 10.70
C ALA A 35 -1.76 0.03 10.70
N PHE A 36 -1.10 -0.58 11.69
CA PHE A 36 -1.08 -2.03 11.86
C PHE A 36 -2.46 -2.56 12.24
N GLU A 37 -3.13 -1.94 13.23
CA GLU A 37 -4.45 -2.37 13.69
C GLU A 37 -5.51 -2.18 12.60
N LEU A 38 -5.56 -0.99 11.98
CA LEU A 38 -6.51 -0.70 10.90
C LEU A 38 -6.35 -1.66 9.72
N ASN A 39 -5.13 -1.81 9.19
CA ASN A 39 -4.89 -2.71 8.06
C ASN A 39 -5.07 -4.18 8.42
N GLY A 40 -4.77 -4.57 9.67
CA GLY A 40 -5.03 -5.91 10.18
C GLY A 40 -6.53 -6.24 10.16
N ARG A 41 -7.36 -5.34 10.70
CA ARG A 41 -8.83 -5.49 10.69
C ARG A 41 -9.40 -5.51 9.28
N LEU A 42 -8.98 -4.58 8.41
CA LEU A 42 -9.39 -4.54 7.01
C LEU A 42 -9.06 -5.83 6.26
N LYS A 43 -7.84 -6.37 6.43
CA LYS A 43 -7.44 -7.65 5.83
C LYS A 43 -8.23 -8.84 6.36
N ALA A 44 -8.60 -8.81 7.63
CA ALA A 44 -9.32 -9.90 8.31
C ALA A 44 -10.85 -9.80 8.18
N GLY A 45 -11.40 -8.74 7.56
CA GLY A 45 -12.85 -8.52 7.52
C GLY A 45 -13.46 -8.23 8.89
N LEU A 46 -12.67 -7.70 9.82
CA LEU A 46 -13.12 -7.41 11.18
C LEU A 46 -13.73 -6.01 11.27
N PRO A 47 -14.63 -5.77 12.25
CA PRO A 47 -15.19 -4.44 12.49
C PRO A 47 -14.10 -3.38 12.71
N ILE A 48 -14.35 -2.18 12.17
CA ILE A 48 -13.43 -1.03 12.19
C ILE A 48 -14.04 0.19 12.90
N ASP A 49 -14.98 -0.02 13.83
CA ASP A 49 -15.75 1.05 14.49
C ASP A 49 -14.85 2.13 15.12
N LYS A 50 -13.73 1.72 15.72
CA LYS A 50 -12.71 2.61 16.28
C LYS A 50 -12.09 3.59 15.27
N PHE A 51 -12.14 3.26 13.98
CA PHE A 51 -11.48 3.98 12.90
C PHE A 51 -12.47 4.69 11.96
N ILE A 52 -13.78 4.58 12.21
CA ILE A 52 -14.80 4.98 11.23
C ILE A 52 -14.77 6.48 10.94
N ASP A 53 -14.45 7.30 11.94
CA ASP A 53 -14.33 8.76 11.82
C ASP A 53 -13.04 9.20 11.08
N ASP A 54 -12.00 8.38 11.17
CA ASP A 54 -10.70 8.65 10.55
C ASP A 54 -10.63 8.16 9.09
N LEU A 55 -11.47 7.19 8.69
CA LEU A 55 -11.49 6.64 7.32
C LEU A 55 -11.77 7.68 6.23
N PRO A 56 -12.77 8.57 6.35
CA PRO A 56 -12.99 9.63 5.36
C PRO A 56 -11.78 10.56 5.19
N HIS A 57 -11.00 10.75 6.25
CA HIS A 57 -9.77 11.55 6.21
C HIS A 57 -8.67 10.84 5.44
N LEU A 58 -8.43 9.55 5.71
CA LEU A 58 -7.46 8.75 4.95
C LEU A 58 -7.84 8.65 3.46
N GLN A 59 -9.13 8.60 3.14
CA GLN A 59 -9.62 8.56 1.76
C GLN A 59 -9.31 9.84 0.99
N LYS A 60 -9.45 11.00 1.62
CA LYS A 60 -9.12 12.30 1.00
C LYS A 60 -7.65 12.40 0.56
N LEU A 61 -6.78 11.51 1.03
CA LEU A 61 -5.38 11.40 0.60
C LEU A 61 -5.22 10.67 -0.73
N ILE A 62 -6.07 9.67 -1.02
CA ILE A 62 -5.95 8.86 -2.23
C ILE A 62 -6.53 9.62 -3.42
N CYS A 63 -5.84 10.66 -3.87
CA CYS A 63 -6.36 11.59 -4.86
C CYS A 63 -5.38 11.92 -5.99
N ALA A 64 -4.07 11.78 -5.75
CA ALA A 64 -3.05 12.07 -6.73
C ALA A 64 -3.05 10.98 -7.81
N THR A 65 -2.80 11.40 -9.05
CA THR A 65 -2.80 10.51 -10.20
C THR A 65 -1.54 10.76 -11.03
N PRO A 66 -0.66 9.77 -11.21
CA PRO A 66 0.52 9.93 -12.05
C PRO A 66 0.08 10.09 -13.52
N THR A 67 0.83 10.88 -14.28
CA THR A 67 0.58 11.13 -15.72
C THR A 67 1.33 10.14 -16.62
N SER A 68 2.27 9.39 -16.05
CA SER A 68 3.04 8.32 -16.69
C SER A 68 2.95 7.05 -15.85
N THR A 69 3.29 5.91 -16.43
CA THR A 69 3.41 4.67 -15.65
C THR A 69 4.46 4.85 -14.55
N LEU A 70 4.11 4.45 -13.33
CA LEU A 70 4.97 4.46 -12.15
C LEU A 70 5.15 3.02 -11.68
N THR A 71 6.38 2.62 -11.35
CA THR A 71 6.63 1.33 -10.69
C THR A 71 6.80 1.56 -9.20
N LEU A 72 5.99 0.86 -8.42
CA LEU A 72 6.04 0.87 -6.96
C LEU A 72 6.48 -0.50 -6.44
N PHE A 73 7.14 -0.50 -5.30
CA PHE A 73 7.65 -1.69 -4.66
C PHE A 73 7.11 -1.83 -3.24
N ARG A 74 6.89 -3.06 -2.80
CA ARG A 74 6.55 -3.39 -1.41
C ARG A 74 7.32 -4.61 -0.96
N MET A 75 7.89 -4.55 0.24
CA MET A 75 8.39 -5.72 0.95
C MET A 75 7.29 -6.24 1.87
N THR A 76 7.05 -7.54 1.81
CA THR A 76 6.07 -8.25 2.63
C THR A 76 6.58 -9.67 2.88
N SER A 77 5.71 -10.57 3.35
CA SER A 77 6.00 -11.98 3.55
C SER A 77 4.96 -12.85 2.85
N GLY A 78 5.33 -14.11 2.59
CA GLY A 78 4.39 -15.10 2.08
C GLY A 78 3.15 -15.29 2.97
N PHE A 79 3.27 -15.07 4.28
CA PHE A 79 2.12 -15.16 5.20
C PHE A 79 1.09 -14.06 4.95
N GLU A 80 1.52 -12.80 4.85
CA GLU A 80 0.64 -11.65 4.62
C GLU A 80 -0.03 -11.72 3.25
N PHE A 81 0.65 -12.30 2.26
CA PHE A 81 0.19 -12.31 0.87
C PHE A 81 -0.41 -13.64 0.40
N SER A 82 -0.51 -14.64 1.27
CA SER A 82 -1.00 -15.99 0.94
C SER A 82 -2.43 -16.00 0.39
N VAL A 83 -3.38 -15.36 1.07
CA VAL A 83 -4.79 -15.28 0.63
C VAL A 83 -4.95 -14.48 -0.66
N PRO A 84 -4.38 -13.26 -0.79
CA PRO A 84 -4.32 -12.54 -2.06
C PRO A 84 -3.74 -13.39 -3.19
N LEU A 85 -2.66 -14.12 -2.93
CA LEU A 85 -2.00 -14.97 -3.93
C LEU A 85 -2.90 -16.12 -4.40
N LEU A 86 -3.64 -16.76 -3.49
CA LEU A 86 -4.61 -17.81 -3.83
C LEU A 86 -5.74 -17.26 -4.71
N GLN A 87 -6.31 -16.11 -4.34
CA GLN A 87 -7.33 -15.43 -5.17
C GLN A 87 -6.77 -15.05 -6.54
N ALA A 88 -5.51 -14.61 -6.58
CA ALA A 88 -4.83 -14.22 -7.79
C ALA A 88 -4.47 -15.38 -8.73
N LEU A 89 -4.62 -16.64 -8.31
CA LEU A 89 -4.54 -17.79 -9.21
C LEU A 89 -5.66 -17.74 -10.28
N GLU A 90 -6.74 -16.98 -10.02
CA GLU A 90 -7.77 -16.63 -11.01
C GLU A 90 -7.39 -15.41 -11.87
N GLY A 91 -6.16 -14.92 -11.76
CA GLY A 91 -5.57 -13.83 -12.52
C GLY A 91 -5.66 -12.46 -11.86
N HIS A 92 -6.70 -12.20 -11.05
CA HIS A 92 -6.95 -10.91 -10.39
C HIS A 92 -7.31 -11.09 -8.91
N PHE A 93 -7.03 -10.08 -8.08
CA PHE A 93 -7.50 -10.04 -6.69
C PHE A 93 -7.68 -8.59 -6.20
N THR A 94 -8.43 -8.42 -5.11
CA THR A 94 -8.64 -7.12 -4.47
C THR A 94 -7.99 -7.10 -3.10
N TYR A 95 -7.12 -6.13 -2.86
CA TYR A 95 -6.44 -5.97 -1.57
C TYR A 95 -7.27 -5.07 -0.64
N GLN A 96 -7.71 -5.64 0.48
CA GLN A 96 -8.74 -5.04 1.35
C GLN A 96 -8.25 -3.88 2.22
N ALA A 97 -6.93 -3.75 2.41
CA ALA A 97 -6.33 -2.73 3.26
C ALA A 97 -5.62 -1.64 2.43
N PHE A 98 -5.22 -0.54 3.07
CA PHE A 98 -4.29 0.39 2.45
C PHE A 98 -2.95 -0.32 2.22
N MET A 99 -2.30 -0.04 1.10
CA MET A 99 -1.00 -0.65 0.78
C MET A 99 0.08 0.43 0.74
N SER A 100 0.94 0.39 1.75
CA SER A 100 2.17 1.19 1.76
C SER A 100 3.18 0.60 0.77
N THR A 101 3.70 1.45 -0.10
CA THR A 101 4.64 1.10 -1.17
C THR A 101 5.70 2.21 -1.30
N THR A 102 6.75 1.97 -2.08
CA THR A 102 7.79 2.98 -2.33
C THR A 102 8.25 2.91 -3.79
N SER A 103 8.70 4.03 -4.34
CA SER A 103 9.41 4.01 -5.64
C SER A 103 10.90 3.67 -5.50
N ASP A 104 11.42 3.60 -4.28
CA ASP A 104 12.85 3.34 -4.00
C ASP A 104 13.08 1.93 -3.44
N LYS A 105 13.74 1.07 -4.23
CA LYS A 105 14.10 -0.28 -3.81
C LYS A 105 14.99 -0.31 -2.55
N GLN A 106 15.81 0.71 -2.33
CA GLN A 106 16.74 0.75 -1.18
C GLN A 106 16.00 0.82 0.15
N VAL A 107 14.80 1.42 0.16
CA VAL A 107 13.95 1.55 1.34
C VAL A 107 13.41 0.18 1.79
N LEU A 108 13.21 -0.76 0.86
CA LEU A 108 12.66 -2.10 1.16
C LEU A 108 13.51 -2.89 2.16
N ARG A 109 14.82 -2.63 2.22
CA ARG A 109 15.77 -3.29 3.12
C ARG A 109 15.41 -3.10 4.60
N ARG A 110 14.69 -2.02 4.92
CA ARG A 110 14.20 -1.72 6.29
C ARG A 110 13.01 -2.58 6.70
N PHE A 111 12.37 -3.24 5.74
CA PHE A 111 11.10 -3.95 5.91
C PHE A 111 11.24 -5.46 5.68
N ILE A 112 12.47 -5.98 5.68
CA ILE A 112 12.72 -7.42 5.57
C ILE A 112 12.06 -8.13 6.76
N PRO A 113 11.14 -9.09 6.53
CA PRO A 113 10.46 -9.78 7.62
C PRO A 113 11.47 -10.59 8.46
N PRO A 114 11.38 -10.53 9.80
CA PRO A 114 12.37 -11.17 10.68
C PRO A 114 12.22 -12.70 10.76
N SER A 115 11.08 -13.26 10.36
CA SER A 115 10.74 -14.67 10.62
C SER A 115 10.02 -15.37 9.45
N ALA A 116 10.08 -14.79 8.24
CA ALA A 116 9.44 -15.34 7.06
C ALA A 116 10.30 -15.09 5.82
N ALA A 117 10.13 -15.91 4.78
CA ALA A 117 10.75 -15.64 3.49
C ALA A 117 10.25 -14.27 2.97
N PRO A 118 11.17 -13.33 2.66
CA PRO A 118 10.81 -12.05 2.08
C PRO A 118 10.10 -12.22 0.75
N LEU A 119 9.03 -11.46 0.56
CA LEU A 119 8.29 -11.36 -0.69
C LEU A 119 8.28 -9.91 -1.15
N VAL A 120 8.78 -9.67 -2.35
CA VAL A 120 8.74 -8.38 -3.03
C VAL A 120 7.55 -8.36 -3.98
N LEU A 121 6.76 -7.29 -3.91
CA LEU A 121 5.78 -6.94 -4.92
C LEU A 121 6.37 -5.82 -5.79
N GLU A 122 6.44 -6.05 -7.10
CA GLU A 122 6.75 -5.03 -8.10
C GLU A 122 5.44 -4.66 -8.81
N ILE A 123 4.98 -3.43 -8.64
CA ILE A 123 3.62 -3.00 -8.95
C ILE A 123 3.66 -1.93 -10.04
N GLU A 124 3.17 -2.27 -11.23
CA GLU A 124 2.91 -1.31 -12.30
C GLU A 124 1.66 -0.49 -11.96
N CYS A 125 1.82 0.83 -11.89
CA CYS A 125 0.76 1.80 -11.66
C CYS A 125 0.55 2.61 -12.94
N PRO A 126 -0.49 2.30 -13.75
CA PRO A 126 -0.78 3.03 -14.97
C PRO A 126 -1.11 4.51 -14.71
N PRO A 127 -1.01 5.38 -15.74
CA PRO A 127 -1.49 6.76 -15.64
C PRO A 127 -2.94 6.82 -15.15
N GLY A 128 -3.25 7.81 -14.31
CA GLY A 128 -4.59 7.97 -13.73
C GLY A 128 -4.86 7.13 -12.47
N THR A 129 -3.94 6.27 -12.05
CA THR A 129 -4.07 5.50 -10.80
C THR A 129 -4.15 6.43 -9.58
N ALA A 130 -5.20 6.31 -8.78
CA ALA A 130 -5.32 7.08 -7.54
C ALA A 130 -4.34 6.55 -6.47
N LEU A 131 -3.56 7.45 -5.88
CA LEU A 131 -2.59 7.16 -4.81
C LEU A 131 -2.33 8.41 -3.96
N ALA A 132 -1.59 8.26 -2.86
CA ALA A 132 -1.10 9.37 -2.04
C ALA A 132 0.43 9.29 -1.87
N PRO A 133 1.22 10.26 -2.36
CA PRO A 133 2.62 10.38 -1.97
C PRO A 133 2.71 10.93 -0.54
N LEU A 134 3.17 10.12 0.41
CA LEU A 134 3.16 10.43 1.85
C LEU A 134 4.40 11.19 2.36
N ASP A 135 5.33 11.58 1.48
CA ASP A 135 6.57 12.30 1.86
C ASP A 135 6.40 13.83 2.00
N PHE A 136 5.33 14.27 2.67
CA PHE A 136 5.11 15.70 2.95
C PHE A 136 5.29 16.08 4.41
N PHE A 137 5.49 15.11 5.30
CA PHE A 137 5.81 15.39 6.70
C PHE A 137 7.31 15.66 6.88
N PRO A 138 7.70 16.83 7.43
CA PRO A 138 9.10 17.14 7.71
C PRO A 138 9.76 16.06 8.57
N GLY A 139 10.95 15.62 8.18
CA GLY A 139 11.75 14.63 8.93
C GLY A 139 11.45 13.16 8.61
N ILE A 140 10.50 12.87 7.72
CA ILE A 140 10.21 11.50 7.26
C ILE A 140 10.35 11.47 5.74
N SER A 141 11.32 10.69 5.23
CA SER A 141 11.55 10.51 3.79
C SER A 141 11.73 9.02 3.51
N GLU A 142 10.68 8.41 2.95
CA GLU A 142 10.67 6.99 2.59
C GLU A 142 10.29 6.77 1.12
N SER A 143 10.11 7.87 0.36
CA SER A 143 9.58 7.82 -1.00
C SER A 143 8.25 7.03 -1.02
N GLU A 144 7.44 7.20 0.04
CA GLU A 144 6.27 6.38 0.29
C GLU A 144 5.09 6.82 -0.58
N TYR A 145 4.47 5.83 -1.21
CA TYR A 145 3.19 5.94 -1.88
C TYR A 145 2.19 5.02 -1.20
N LEU A 146 1.04 5.59 -0.81
CA LEU A 146 -0.08 4.84 -0.28
C LEU A 146 -1.08 4.55 -1.40
N LEU A 147 -1.38 3.27 -1.61
CA LEU A 147 -2.52 2.85 -2.41
C LEU A 147 -3.76 2.70 -1.52
N GLY A 148 -4.92 3.07 -2.04
CA GLY A 148 -6.19 2.96 -1.33
C GLY A 148 -6.60 1.51 -1.06
N CYS A 149 -7.43 1.29 -0.04
CA CYS A 149 -8.03 -0.02 0.14
C CYS A 149 -9.01 -0.37 -0.98
N GLY A 150 -9.19 -1.67 -1.23
CA GLY A 150 -9.97 -2.15 -2.35
C GLY A 150 -9.24 -2.01 -3.69
N THR A 151 -7.92 -1.75 -3.69
CA THR A 151 -7.14 -1.74 -4.93
C THR A 151 -7.14 -3.14 -5.54
N THR A 152 -7.54 -3.22 -6.81
CA THR A 152 -7.58 -4.45 -7.59
C THR A 152 -6.31 -4.58 -8.42
N PHE A 153 -5.68 -5.75 -8.32
CA PHE A 153 -4.43 -6.07 -8.99
C PHE A 153 -4.61 -7.25 -9.95
N GLN A 154 -3.80 -7.26 -11.00
CA GLN A 154 -3.56 -8.39 -11.87
C GLN A 154 -2.15 -8.92 -11.65
N ILE A 155 -1.98 -10.24 -11.55
CA ILE A 155 -0.65 -10.85 -11.62
C ILE A 155 -0.20 -10.85 -13.08
N THR A 156 0.93 -10.21 -13.36
CA THR A 156 1.50 -10.12 -14.71
C THR A 156 2.63 -11.13 -14.94
N SER A 157 3.15 -11.75 -13.89
CA SER A 157 4.13 -12.83 -13.98
C SER A 157 3.92 -13.87 -12.89
N LYS A 158 4.22 -15.14 -13.19
CA LYS A 158 4.24 -16.19 -12.15
C LYS A 158 5.18 -15.79 -11.01
N PRO A 159 4.82 -16.07 -9.73
CA PRO A 159 5.74 -15.91 -8.62
C PRO A 159 7.03 -16.66 -8.88
N ARG A 160 8.17 -16.05 -8.57
CA ARG A 160 9.48 -16.68 -8.76
C ARG A 160 10.41 -16.36 -7.60
N VAL A 161 11.35 -17.27 -7.35
CA VAL A 161 12.49 -17.02 -6.48
C VAL A 161 13.52 -16.22 -7.27
N LEU A 162 14.07 -15.17 -6.66
CA LEU A 162 15.14 -14.35 -7.23
C LEU A 162 16.49 -15.07 -7.17
N SER A 163 17.38 -14.78 -8.12
CA SER A 163 18.78 -15.16 -7.98
C SER A 163 19.44 -14.38 -6.82
N PRO A 164 20.57 -14.84 -6.26
CA PRO A 164 21.28 -14.10 -5.22
C PRO A 164 21.64 -12.66 -5.62
N GLU A 165 22.02 -12.45 -6.89
CA GLU A 165 22.35 -11.15 -7.44
C GLU A 165 21.12 -10.23 -7.47
N GLU A 166 19.98 -10.72 -7.99
CA GLU A 166 18.72 -9.97 -8.01
C GLU A 166 18.20 -9.69 -6.60
N ALA A 167 18.27 -10.67 -5.71
CA ALA A 167 17.83 -10.55 -4.32
C ALA A 167 18.61 -9.45 -3.59
N SER A 168 19.89 -9.25 -3.90
CA SER A 168 20.73 -8.21 -3.30
C SER A 168 20.25 -6.77 -3.58
N GLU A 169 19.49 -6.56 -4.66
CA GLU A 169 18.88 -5.25 -4.95
C GLU A 169 17.80 -4.90 -3.91
N TYR A 170 17.03 -5.88 -3.45
CA TYR A 170 15.85 -5.69 -2.61
C TYR A 170 16.11 -6.02 -1.13
N ALA A 171 16.81 -7.12 -0.86
CA ALA A 171 17.03 -7.67 0.47
C ALA A 171 18.42 -8.35 0.57
N PRO A 172 19.50 -7.58 0.75
CA PRO A 172 20.85 -8.11 0.90
C PRO A 172 20.98 -9.14 2.03
N GLY A 173 21.73 -10.21 1.78
CA GLY A 173 22.00 -11.25 2.78
C GLY A 173 20.86 -12.25 3.00
N GLN A 174 19.77 -12.16 2.23
CA GLN A 174 18.68 -13.13 2.27
C GLN A 174 18.92 -14.23 1.23
N ASN A 175 18.75 -15.49 1.65
CA ASN A 175 19.01 -16.66 0.81
C ASN A 175 17.83 -17.02 -0.10
N GLU A 176 16.62 -16.55 0.24
CA GLU A 176 15.41 -16.84 -0.50
C GLU A 176 14.53 -15.60 -0.51
N VAL A 177 14.39 -14.97 -1.68
CA VAL A 177 13.51 -13.82 -1.87
C VAL A 177 12.58 -14.13 -3.02
N HIS A 178 11.28 -13.98 -2.78
CA HIS A 178 10.25 -14.17 -3.79
C HIS A 178 9.90 -12.84 -4.44
N LEU A 179 9.60 -12.85 -5.73
CA LEU A 179 9.10 -11.70 -6.47
C LEU A 179 7.78 -12.03 -7.16
N ILE A 180 6.81 -11.12 -7.02
CA ILE A 180 5.57 -11.13 -7.79
C ILE A 180 5.44 -9.79 -8.51
N LYS A 181 5.14 -9.85 -9.81
CA LYS A 181 4.80 -8.66 -10.59
C LYS A 181 3.29 -8.48 -10.67
N LEU A 182 2.85 -7.28 -10.35
CA LEU A 182 1.46 -6.88 -10.29
C LEU A 182 1.23 -5.69 -11.21
N LYS A 183 -0.01 -5.56 -11.69
CA LYS A 183 -0.50 -4.35 -12.36
C LYS A 183 -1.78 -3.90 -11.69
N ILE A 184 -1.91 -2.61 -11.40
CA ILE A 184 -3.15 -2.04 -10.89
C ILE A 184 -4.18 -1.98 -12.02
N LEU A 185 -5.34 -2.60 -11.78
CA LEU A 185 -6.51 -2.51 -12.66
C LEU A 185 -7.46 -1.42 -12.20
N LYS A 186 -7.63 -1.29 -10.88
CA LYS A 186 -8.52 -0.30 -10.26
C LYS A 186 -7.93 0.13 -8.93
N SER A 187 -7.80 1.43 -8.72
CA SER A 187 -7.49 2.01 -7.41
C SER A 187 -8.66 2.91 -7.01
N PRO A 188 -9.64 2.38 -6.26
CA PRO A 188 -10.79 3.17 -5.85
C PRO A 188 -10.35 4.23 -4.83
N ARG A 189 -11.01 5.38 -4.86
CA ARG A 189 -10.85 6.42 -3.82
C ARG A 189 -11.61 6.07 -2.52
N TYR A 190 -12.24 4.90 -2.45
CA TYR A 190 -13.21 4.54 -1.41
C TYR A 190 -13.13 3.05 -1.04
N VAL A 191 -13.40 2.79 0.24
CA VAL A 191 -13.72 1.46 0.77
C VAL A 191 -15.24 1.36 0.84
N ASP A 192 -15.85 0.53 0.01
CA ASP A 192 -17.23 0.14 0.26
C ASP A 192 -17.24 -0.79 1.49
N THR A 193 -17.54 -0.20 2.65
CA THR A 193 -17.61 -0.94 3.91
C THR A 193 -18.68 -2.04 3.89
N GLY A 194 -19.68 -1.95 3.00
CA GLY A 194 -20.65 -3.02 2.75
C GLY A 194 -20.10 -4.18 1.90
N SER A 195 -18.92 -4.01 1.29
CA SER A 195 -18.21 -5.05 0.53
C SER A 195 -17.10 -5.75 1.33
N LEU A 196 -16.80 -5.25 2.54
CA LEU A 196 -15.92 -5.94 3.46
C LEU A 196 -16.68 -7.17 3.99
N PHE A 197 -16.10 -8.35 3.84
CA PHE A 197 -16.63 -9.57 4.46
C PHE A 197 -16.79 -9.32 5.96
N GLN A 198 -18.01 -9.09 6.42
CA GLN A 198 -18.33 -9.08 7.83
C GLN A 198 -18.46 -10.54 8.26
N ILE A 199 -17.51 -11.02 9.06
CA ILE A 199 -17.74 -12.24 9.82
C ILE A 199 -18.61 -11.83 10.99
N ASP A 200 -19.91 -12.11 10.91
CA ASP A 200 -20.81 -11.97 12.06
C ASP A 200 -20.25 -12.85 13.20
N ALA A 201 -20.06 -12.23 14.36
CA ALA A 201 -19.56 -12.88 15.57
C ALA A 201 -20.63 -13.77 16.22
#